data_AF-W5J2F0-F1
#
_entry.id   AF-W5J2F0-F1
#
_cell.length_a   1.000
_cell.length_b   1.000
_cell.length_c   1.000
_cell.angle_alpha   90.00
_cell.angle_beta   90.00
_cell.angle_gamma   90.00
#
_symmetry.space_group_name_H-M   'P 1'
#
loop_
_entity.id
_entity.type
_entity.pdbx_description
1 polymer ?
#
loop_
_entity_poly.entity_id
_entity_poly.type
_entity_poly.pdbx_seq_one_letter_code
_entity_poly.pdbx_strand_id
1 'polypeptide(L)'
;MLFDVTRCSTGGAAAAAVVCLVLLSLVQTGCSLRCDFCYDVEDCSLGQDVPTVVCDEESVQLTNSSLASFIRPLRSSLPTVRNQYECVHVRATSVSGHVFLFVRGCVHRLDDATGHFCSLPHAAFQGSLECMACSEGDRCNNIPLTDDGDDGDDGNDEGSFSSAIVQRSPVSLMSFSVLALCLRILHYTSTVIMPFS
;
A
#
# COMPACT_ATOMS: atom_id res chain seq x y z
N MET A 1 10.66 -45.97 22.26
CA MET A 1 10.86 -44.78 21.42
C MET A 1 10.99 -43.58 22.34
N LEU A 2 12.21 -43.37 22.85
CA LEU A 2 12.64 -42.20 23.62
C LEU A 2 14.18 -42.16 23.48
N PHE A 3 14.70 -40.95 23.44
CA PHE A 3 16.06 -40.51 23.10
C PHE A 3 17.21 -41.25 23.80
N ASP A 4 18.35 -41.36 23.11
CA ASP A 4 19.63 -41.00 23.72
C ASP A 4 20.60 -40.39 22.71
N VAL A 5 21.36 -39.42 23.20
CA VAL A 5 22.16 -38.40 22.54
C VAL A 5 23.62 -38.76 22.75
N THR A 6 24.42 -38.92 21.68
CA THR A 6 25.87 -38.70 21.78
C THR A 6 26.49 -38.20 20.48
N ARG A 7 26.43 -36.87 20.32
CA ARG A 7 27.55 -35.95 20.02
C ARG A 7 28.59 -36.38 18.98
N CYS A 8 28.59 -35.67 17.85
CA CYS A 8 29.74 -34.88 17.39
C CYS A 8 29.32 -33.88 16.30
N SER A 9 29.98 -32.71 16.31
CA SER A 9 30.09 -31.73 15.24
C SER A 9 29.12 -30.52 15.20
N THR A 10 29.71 -29.35 15.50
CA THR A 10 29.41 -28.01 14.93
C THR A 10 27.96 -27.47 15.02
N GLY A 11 27.44 -27.41 16.24
CA GLY A 11 26.16 -26.77 16.61
C GLY A 11 26.16 -25.24 16.61
N GLY A 12 26.40 -24.60 15.46
CA GLY A 12 26.23 -23.14 15.30
C GLY A 12 25.67 -22.71 13.95
N ALA A 13 26.00 -23.43 12.87
CA ALA A 13 25.64 -23.03 11.51
C ALA A 13 24.20 -23.41 11.12
N ALA A 14 23.70 -24.57 11.57
CA ALA A 14 22.35 -25.04 11.22
C ALA A 14 21.25 -24.19 11.87
N ALA A 15 21.43 -23.80 13.13
CA ALA A 15 20.47 -22.94 13.82
C ALA A 15 20.42 -21.52 13.21
N ALA A 16 21.57 -20.95 12.88
CA ALA A 16 21.65 -19.63 12.26
C ALA A 16 21.05 -19.59 10.84
N ALA A 17 21.23 -20.66 10.06
CA ALA A 17 20.64 -20.78 8.72
C ALA A 17 19.12 -20.92 8.76
N VAL A 18 18.57 -21.70 9.71
CA VAL A 18 17.12 -21.82 9.90
C VAL A 18 16.51 -20.50 10.38
N VAL A 19 17.16 -19.80 11.31
CA VAL A 19 16.71 -18.48 11.79
C VAL A 19 16.75 -17.44 10.66
N CYS A 20 17.77 -17.46 9.79
CA CYS A 20 17.81 -16.58 8.61
C CYS A 20 16.76 -16.93 7.57
N LEU A 21 16.47 -18.21 7.33
CA LEU A 21 15.40 -18.63 6.42
C LEU A 21 14.02 -18.26 6.95
N VAL A 22 13.79 -18.41 8.27
CA VAL A 22 12.55 -17.98 8.93
C VAL A 22 12.42 -16.45 8.87
N LEU A 23 13.47 -15.69 9.16
CA LEU A 23 13.47 -14.23 9.04
C LEU A 23 13.29 -13.74 7.60
N LEU A 24 13.94 -14.38 6.60
CA LEU A 24 13.74 -14.06 5.19
C LEU A 24 12.32 -14.40 4.71
N SER A 25 11.74 -15.52 5.19
CA SER A 25 10.35 -15.86 4.91
C SER A 25 9.35 -14.92 5.59
N LEU A 26 9.70 -14.34 6.75
CA LEU A 26 8.90 -13.33 7.47
C LEU A 26 9.01 -11.93 6.83
N VAL A 27 10.14 -11.59 6.21
CA VAL A 27 10.30 -10.31 5.48
C VAL A 27 9.56 -10.34 4.13
N GLN A 28 9.18 -11.53 3.65
CA GLN A 28 8.45 -11.71 2.39
C GLN A 28 6.91 -11.77 2.57
N THR A 29 6.40 -11.47 3.77
CA THR A 29 5.01 -11.03 3.95
C THR A 29 5.00 -9.51 3.83
N GLY A 30 4.64 -9.05 2.64
CA GLY A 30 4.76 -7.67 2.18
C GLY A 30 4.17 -6.65 3.14
N CYS A 31 4.75 -5.44 3.11
CA CYS A 31 4.16 -4.25 3.68
C CYS A 31 2.70 -4.16 3.23
N SER A 32 1.77 -4.43 4.13
CA SER A 32 0.35 -4.36 3.85
C SER A 32 -0.01 -2.89 3.66
N LEU A 33 -0.49 -2.52 2.47
CA LEU A 33 -0.87 -1.15 2.13
C LEU A 33 -1.88 -0.63 3.16
N ARG A 34 -1.64 0.55 3.75
CA ARG A 34 -2.60 1.22 4.63
C ARG A 34 -3.26 2.37 3.91
N CYS A 35 -4.58 2.49 3.96
CA CYS A 35 -5.33 3.53 3.27
C CYS A 35 -6.25 4.29 4.21
N ASP A 36 -6.57 5.54 3.88
CA ASP A 36 -7.70 6.23 4.50
C ASP A 36 -8.98 5.47 4.19
N PHE A 37 -9.85 5.33 5.19
CA PHE A 37 -11.06 4.52 5.13
C PHE A 37 -12.23 5.27 5.74
N CYS A 38 -13.22 5.61 4.92
CA CYS A 38 -14.40 6.34 5.34
C CYS A 38 -15.53 6.14 4.33
N TYR A 39 -16.75 6.29 4.82
CA TYR A 39 -17.95 6.31 4.03
C TYR A 39 -18.71 7.59 4.37
N ASP A 40 -19.29 8.21 3.35
CA ASP A 40 -20.05 9.45 3.46
C ASP A 40 -19.20 10.71 3.68
N VAL A 41 -19.86 11.84 3.44
CA VAL A 41 -19.20 13.15 3.35
C VAL A 41 -18.63 13.57 4.70
N GLU A 42 -19.33 13.29 5.80
CA GLU A 42 -18.95 13.71 7.15
C GLU A 42 -17.61 13.09 7.57
N ASP A 43 -17.50 11.77 7.49
CA ASP A 43 -16.29 11.05 7.87
C ASP A 43 -15.13 11.33 6.93
N CYS A 44 -15.39 11.41 5.62
CA CYS A 44 -14.35 11.65 4.63
C CYS A 44 -13.84 13.10 4.58
N SER A 45 -14.55 14.04 5.20
CA SER A 45 -14.13 15.46 5.29
C SER A 45 -13.16 15.72 6.44
N LEU A 46 -12.85 14.72 7.27
CA LEU A 46 -11.89 14.83 8.38
C LEU A 46 -10.43 14.97 7.93
N GLY A 47 -10.15 14.91 6.62
CA GLY A 47 -8.82 15.14 6.07
C GLY A 47 -7.75 14.20 6.62
N GLN A 48 -6.84 14.70 7.47
CA GLN A 48 -5.80 13.88 8.09
C GLN A 48 -6.30 12.97 9.21
N ASP A 49 -7.43 13.32 9.81
CA ASP A 49 -8.04 12.60 10.94
C ASP A 49 -8.93 11.43 10.48
N VAL A 50 -9.08 11.22 9.17
CA VAL A 50 -9.74 10.04 8.61
C VAL A 50 -9.01 8.78 9.10
N PRO A 51 -9.74 7.78 9.64
CA PRO A 51 -9.12 6.56 10.14
C PRO A 51 -8.47 5.77 9.01
N THR A 52 -7.47 4.96 9.37
CA THR A 52 -6.76 4.12 8.41
C THR A 52 -6.99 2.64 8.67
N VAL A 53 -7.08 1.87 7.59
CA VAL A 53 -7.16 0.41 7.64
C VAL A 53 -6.01 -0.21 6.89
N VAL A 54 -5.67 -1.44 7.26
CA VAL A 54 -4.78 -2.29 6.47
C VAL A 54 -5.61 -2.91 5.36
N CYS A 55 -5.17 -2.82 4.10
CA CYS A 55 -5.91 -3.43 3.01
C CYS A 55 -5.85 -4.96 3.07
N ASP A 56 -7.05 -5.52 3.08
CA ASP A 56 -7.36 -6.94 3.09
C ASP A 56 -8.69 -7.19 2.37
N GLU A 57 -9.13 -8.44 2.33
CA GLU A 57 -10.35 -8.79 1.63
C GLU A 57 -11.61 -8.17 2.29
N GLU A 58 -11.61 -8.00 3.61
CA GLU A 58 -12.75 -7.44 4.36
C GLU A 58 -12.93 -5.95 4.04
N SER A 59 -11.86 -5.17 4.15
CA SER A 59 -11.87 -3.74 3.80
C SER A 59 -12.24 -3.51 2.34
N VAL A 60 -11.75 -4.34 1.42
CA VAL A 60 -12.15 -4.27 0.00
C VAL A 60 -13.63 -4.59 -0.20
N GLN A 61 -14.16 -5.60 0.47
CA GLN A 61 -15.58 -5.93 0.37
C GLN A 61 -16.47 -4.81 0.89
N LEU A 62 -16.09 -4.17 2.00
CA LEU A 62 -16.81 -3.02 2.54
C LEU A 62 -16.79 -1.85 1.54
N THR A 63 -15.62 -1.51 0.98
CA THR A 63 -15.51 -0.43 -0.01
C THR A 63 -16.30 -0.73 -1.29
N ASN A 64 -16.22 -1.96 -1.80
CA ASN A 64 -16.99 -2.37 -2.98
C ASN A 64 -18.49 -2.33 -2.71
N SER A 65 -18.95 -2.74 -1.53
CA SER A 65 -20.36 -2.70 -1.15
C SER A 65 -20.91 -1.28 -1.15
N SER A 66 -20.15 -0.33 -0.61
CA SER A 66 -20.52 1.09 -0.60
C SER A 66 -20.55 1.71 -2.00
N LEU A 67 -19.66 1.26 -2.91
CA LEU A 67 -19.57 1.78 -4.27
C LEU A 67 -20.43 1.02 -5.30
N ALA A 68 -20.97 -0.17 -4.97
CA ALA A 68 -21.63 -1.05 -5.94
C ALA A 68 -22.91 -0.47 -6.57
N SER A 69 -23.56 0.50 -5.93
CA SER A 69 -24.69 1.23 -6.52
C SER A 69 -24.25 2.23 -7.59
N PHE A 70 -23.04 2.78 -7.44
CA PHE A 70 -22.47 3.79 -8.31
C PHE A 70 -21.57 3.18 -9.40
N ILE A 71 -20.66 2.28 -9.06
CA ILE A 71 -19.76 1.57 -9.97
C ILE A 71 -20.32 0.18 -10.22
N ARG A 72 -21.19 0.07 -11.23
CA ARG A 72 -21.99 -1.15 -11.50
C ARG A 72 -21.17 -2.46 -11.60
N PRO A 73 -19.99 -2.49 -12.23
CA PRO A 73 -19.19 -3.72 -12.33
C PRO A 73 -18.77 -4.33 -10.99
N LEU A 74 -18.78 -3.57 -9.88
CA LEU A 74 -18.45 -4.10 -8.55
C LEU A 74 -19.49 -5.08 -8.02
N ARG A 75 -20.70 -5.12 -8.61
CA ARG A 75 -21.72 -6.14 -8.32
C ARG A 75 -21.39 -7.51 -8.90
N SER A 76 -20.43 -7.57 -9.83
CA SER A 76 -19.97 -8.77 -10.49
C SER A 76 -18.51 -9.05 -10.12
N SER A 77 -18.05 -10.29 -10.32
CA SER A 77 -16.63 -10.60 -10.14
C SER A 77 -15.82 -9.92 -11.23
N LEU A 78 -15.00 -8.93 -10.86
CA LEU A 78 -14.03 -8.32 -11.75
C LEU A 78 -12.76 -9.17 -11.84
N PRO A 79 -12.06 -9.18 -12.99
CA PRO A 79 -10.72 -9.73 -13.08
C PRO A 79 -9.75 -8.90 -12.23
N THR A 80 -9.21 -9.51 -11.17
CA THR A 80 -8.33 -8.85 -10.20
C THR A 80 -7.00 -9.57 -10.09
N VAL A 81 -5.95 -8.83 -9.74
CA VAL A 81 -4.65 -9.40 -9.40
C VAL A 81 -4.70 -9.85 -7.94
N ARG A 82 -4.50 -11.15 -7.70
CA ARG A 82 -4.63 -11.73 -6.36
C ARG A 82 -3.70 -11.06 -5.35
N ASN A 83 -4.25 -10.73 -4.18
CA ASN A 83 -3.53 -10.14 -3.04
C ASN A 83 -2.80 -8.83 -3.39
N GLN A 84 -3.27 -8.10 -4.39
CA GLN A 84 -2.78 -6.76 -4.71
C GLN A 84 -3.90 -5.75 -4.54
N TYR A 85 -3.65 -4.76 -3.72
CA TYR A 85 -4.61 -3.75 -3.33
C TYR A 85 -4.15 -2.36 -3.74
N GLU A 86 -5.11 -1.46 -3.89
CA GLU A 86 -4.91 -0.05 -4.15
C GLU A 86 -5.77 0.76 -3.18
N CYS A 87 -5.26 1.89 -2.72
CA CYS A 87 -6.08 2.89 -2.04
C CYS A 87 -6.94 3.60 -3.07
N VAL A 88 -8.21 3.84 -2.74
CA VAL A 88 -9.13 4.58 -3.60
C VAL A 88 -9.65 5.83 -2.90
N HIS A 89 -9.87 6.88 -3.69
CA HIS A 89 -10.64 8.06 -3.39
C HIS A 89 -11.74 8.18 -4.45
N VAL A 90 -13.01 8.26 -4.04
CA VAL A 90 -14.14 8.52 -4.94
C VAL A 90 -15.00 9.61 -4.35
N ARG A 91 -15.15 10.73 -5.05
CA ARG A 91 -15.99 11.85 -4.68
C ARG A 91 -16.82 12.30 -5.88
N ALA A 92 -18.15 12.32 -5.72
CA ALA A 92 -19.07 12.77 -6.76
C ALA A 92 -19.85 14.00 -6.27
N THR A 93 -19.79 15.06 -7.06
CA THR A 93 -20.40 16.36 -6.76
C THR A 93 -21.43 16.67 -7.83
N SER A 94 -22.63 17.02 -7.41
CA SER A 94 -23.71 17.42 -8.33
C SER A 94 -23.46 18.82 -8.92
N VAL A 95 -24.21 19.18 -9.97
CA VAL A 95 -24.16 20.54 -10.56
C VAL A 95 -24.52 21.66 -9.57
N SER A 96 -25.19 21.38 -8.46
CA SER A 96 -25.49 22.36 -7.42
C SER A 96 -24.38 22.48 -6.37
N GLY A 97 -23.23 21.83 -6.58
CA GLY A 97 -22.12 21.79 -5.63
C GLY A 97 -22.30 20.80 -4.47
N HIS A 98 -23.44 20.10 -4.39
CA HIS A 98 -23.68 19.13 -3.32
C HIS A 98 -22.92 17.83 -3.59
N VAL A 99 -22.02 17.43 -2.68
CA VAL A 99 -21.34 16.14 -2.69
C VAL A 99 -22.31 15.06 -2.22
N PHE A 100 -22.64 14.09 -3.07
CA PHE A 100 -23.62 13.04 -2.76
C PHE A 100 -23.00 11.65 -2.65
N LEU A 101 -21.71 11.52 -2.96
CA LEU A 101 -20.92 10.32 -2.75
C LEU A 101 -19.52 10.75 -2.35
N PHE A 102 -19.02 10.24 -1.23
CA PHE A 102 -17.62 10.39 -0.85
C PHE A 102 -17.19 9.12 -0.13
N VAL A 103 -16.20 8.42 -0.68
CA VAL A 103 -15.67 7.17 -0.15
C VAL A 103 -14.16 7.18 -0.29
N ARG A 104 -13.46 6.76 0.77
CA ARG A 104 -12.04 6.37 0.73
C ARG A 104 -11.93 4.94 1.24
N GLY A 105 -11.04 4.15 0.66
CA GLY A 105 -10.80 2.80 1.17
C GLY A 105 -9.84 1.98 0.33
N CYS A 106 -10.00 0.66 0.38
CA CYS A 106 -9.17 -0.30 -0.34
C CYS A 106 -9.97 -0.92 -1.48
N VAL A 107 -9.32 -1.16 -2.62
CA VAL A 107 -9.87 -1.92 -3.74
C VAL A 107 -8.86 -2.95 -4.22
N HIS A 108 -9.32 -3.99 -4.91
CA HIS A 108 -8.42 -4.88 -5.62
C HIS A 108 -7.82 -4.15 -6.81
N ARG A 109 -6.52 -4.36 -7.05
CA ARG A 109 -5.91 -4.00 -8.32
C ARG A 109 -6.55 -4.85 -9.42
N LEU A 110 -7.05 -4.18 -10.44
CA LEU A 110 -7.58 -4.84 -11.63
C LEU A 110 -6.44 -5.37 -12.50
N ASP A 111 -6.72 -6.39 -13.30
CA ASP A 111 -5.74 -6.83 -14.29
C ASP A 111 -5.55 -5.78 -15.41
N ASP A 112 -4.39 -5.83 -16.07
CA ASP A 112 -4.05 -4.86 -17.13
C ASP A 112 -5.04 -4.89 -18.32
N ALA A 113 -5.79 -5.99 -18.47
CA ALA A 113 -6.80 -6.16 -19.52
C ALA A 113 -8.11 -5.42 -19.20
N THR A 114 -8.49 -5.34 -17.93
CA THR A 114 -9.70 -4.64 -17.44
C THR A 114 -9.44 -3.14 -17.25
N GLY A 115 -8.19 -2.74 -17.08
CA GLY A 115 -7.76 -1.35 -16.92
C GLY A 115 -7.69 -0.92 -15.46
N HIS A 116 -7.85 0.37 -15.17
CA HIS A 116 -7.76 0.90 -13.80
C HIS A 116 -9.13 0.97 -13.12
N PHE A 117 -9.16 0.93 -11.79
CA PHE A 117 -10.41 1.01 -11.02
C PHE A 117 -11.25 2.24 -11.39
N CYS A 118 -10.64 3.41 -11.51
CA CYS A 118 -11.32 4.65 -11.88
C CYS A 118 -11.76 4.73 -13.34
N SER A 119 -11.37 3.76 -14.18
CA SER A 119 -11.85 3.62 -15.56
C SER A 119 -13.12 2.75 -15.65
N LEU A 120 -13.55 2.13 -14.55
CA LEU A 120 -14.76 1.32 -14.53
C LEU A 120 -16.01 2.18 -14.81
N PRO A 121 -16.97 1.66 -15.59
CA PRO A 121 -18.20 2.38 -15.87
C PRO A 121 -19.02 2.61 -14.60
N HIS A 122 -19.40 3.86 -14.36
CA HIS A 122 -20.23 4.29 -13.24
C HIS A 122 -21.65 4.67 -13.69
N ALA A 123 -22.52 4.97 -12.73
CA ALA A 123 -23.84 5.51 -12.96
C ALA A 123 -23.73 6.88 -13.63
N ALA A 124 -24.65 7.18 -14.55
CA ALA A 124 -24.73 8.49 -15.17
C ALA A 124 -25.35 9.49 -14.18
N PHE A 125 -24.72 10.65 -14.02
CA PHE A 125 -25.21 11.75 -13.21
C PHE A 125 -24.75 13.08 -13.81
N GLN A 126 -25.36 14.19 -13.38
CA GLN A 126 -24.96 15.53 -13.78
C GLN A 126 -24.09 16.15 -12.69
N GLY A 127 -22.84 16.46 -13.02
CA GLY A 127 -21.87 17.00 -12.08
C GLY A 127 -20.45 16.59 -12.43
N SER A 128 -19.57 16.53 -11.41
CA SER A 128 -18.18 16.09 -11.54
C SER A 128 -17.90 14.81 -10.74
N LEU A 129 -16.99 14.00 -11.27
CA LEU A 129 -16.46 12.81 -10.60
C LEU A 129 -14.96 13.01 -10.37
N GLU A 130 -14.55 12.97 -9.13
CA GLU A 130 -13.17 12.87 -8.69
C GLU A 130 -12.90 11.42 -8.28
N CYS A 131 -12.05 10.72 -9.04
CA CYS A 131 -11.67 9.35 -8.73
C CYS A 131 -10.16 9.19 -8.88
N MET A 132 -9.54 8.60 -7.85
CA MET A 132 -8.14 8.23 -7.89
C MET A 132 -7.94 6.87 -7.22
N ALA A 133 -7.09 6.04 -7.84
CA ALA A 133 -6.62 4.79 -7.30
C ALA A 133 -5.08 4.80 -7.32
N CYS A 134 -4.46 4.41 -6.21
CA CYS A 134 -3.02 4.46 -6.05
C CYS A 134 -2.50 3.31 -5.19
N SER A 135 -1.27 2.86 -5.47
CA SER A 135 -0.60 1.81 -4.69
C SER A 135 0.75 2.26 -4.12
N GLU A 136 1.15 3.49 -4.43
CA GLU A 136 2.47 4.03 -4.10
C GLU A 136 2.43 4.68 -2.72
N GLY A 137 2.53 3.84 -1.68
CA GLY A 137 2.68 4.28 -0.30
C GLY A 137 1.38 4.36 0.49
N ASP A 138 1.53 4.42 1.80
CA ASP A 138 0.42 4.47 2.74
C ASP A 138 -0.33 5.80 2.63
N ARG A 139 -1.66 5.73 2.75
CA ARG A 139 -2.58 6.88 2.71
C ARG A 139 -2.44 7.73 1.45
N CYS A 140 -2.02 7.14 0.33
CA CYS A 140 -1.90 7.87 -0.94
C CYS A 140 -3.26 8.41 -1.44
N ASN A 141 -4.38 7.91 -0.89
CA ASN A 141 -5.72 8.42 -1.16
C ASN A 141 -6.14 9.64 -0.33
N ASN A 142 -5.22 10.23 0.44
CA ASN A 142 -5.48 11.49 1.15
C ASN A 142 -5.34 12.71 0.22
N ILE A 143 -6.37 12.95 -0.58
CA ILE A 143 -6.43 14.12 -1.47
C ILE A 143 -6.91 15.35 -0.69
N PRO A 144 -6.18 16.48 -0.75
CA PRO A 144 -6.63 17.75 -0.20
C PRO A 144 -7.95 18.15 -0.86
N LEU A 145 -8.92 18.53 -0.03
CA LEU A 145 -10.18 19.08 -0.53
C LEU A 145 -9.91 20.54 -0.95
N THR A 146 -10.12 20.86 -2.22
CA THR A 146 -10.15 22.26 -2.66
C THR A 146 -11.45 22.88 -2.19
N ASP A 147 -11.35 23.96 -1.40
CA ASP A 147 -12.50 24.79 -1.06
C ASP A 147 -12.88 25.58 -2.32
N ASP A 148 -13.90 25.11 -3.04
CA ASP A 148 -14.47 25.83 -4.19
C ASP A 148 -15.41 26.95 -3.70
N GLY A 149 -14.91 27.83 -2.85
CA GLY A 149 -15.71 28.88 -2.22
C GLY A 149 -14.90 29.96 -1.52
N ASP A 150 -14.19 30.80 -2.28
CA ASP A 150 -14.12 32.24 -1.98
C ASP A 150 -13.75 33.05 -3.24
N ASP A 151 -14.73 33.75 -3.81
CA ASP A 151 -14.50 34.88 -4.72
C ASP A 151 -14.20 36.11 -3.85
N GLY A 152 -12.94 36.55 -3.79
CA GLY A 152 -12.51 37.71 -2.99
C GLY A 152 -11.05 38.13 -3.18
N ASP A 153 -10.80 38.79 -4.30
CA ASP A 153 -9.71 39.73 -4.66
C ASP A 153 -8.83 40.28 -3.51
N ASP A 154 -7.51 40.06 -3.56
CA ASP A 154 -6.49 41.13 -3.60
C ASP A 154 -5.07 40.56 -3.67
N GLY A 155 -4.26 41.16 -4.55
CA GLY A 155 -2.96 40.66 -4.96
C GLY A 155 -1.86 40.63 -3.90
N ASN A 156 -0.93 39.70 -4.11
CA ASN A 156 0.50 40.00 -4.05
C ASN A 156 1.27 38.89 -4.77
N ASP A 157 1.79 39.24 -5.95
CA ASP A 157 3.02 38.66 -6.47
C ASP A 157 4.14 38.77 -5.43
N GLU A 158 5.08 37.82 -5.51
CA GLU A 158 6.38 37.71 -4.82
C GLU A 158 6.47 36.61 -3.75
N GLY A 159 6.85 35.43 -4.24
CA GLY A 159 7.24 34.28 -3.42
C GLY A 159 8.23 33.39 -4.16
N SER A 160 9.42 33.92 -4.44
CA SER A 160 10.56 33.17 -4.94
C SER A 160 10.95 32.06 -3.97
N PHE A 161 10.76 30.79 -4.35
CA PHE A 161 11.32 29.65 -3.62
C PHE A 161 12.53 29.11 -4.38
N SER A 162 13.67 29.77 -4.18
CA SER A 162 14.97 29.15 -4.43
C SER A 162 15.43 28.40 -3.18
N SER A 163 15.92 27.18 -3.46
CA SER A 163 16.84 26.36 -2.65
C SER A 163 16.24 25.35 -1.67
N ALA A 164 16.30 24.10 -2.16
CA ALA A 164 17.06 22.99 -1.58
C ALA A 164 16.66 22.50 -0.17
N ILE A 165 16.34 21.21 -0.08
CA ILE A 165 17.19 20.20 0.55
C ILE A 165 16.70 18.83 0.05
N VAL A 166 17.52 18.16 -0.76
CA VAL A 166 17.41 16.71 -0.94
C VAL A 166 17.87 16.08 0.36
N GLN A 167 16.94 15.91 1.31
CA GLN A 167 17.18 15.12 2.50
C GLN A 167 17.11 13.65 2.08
N ARG A 168 18.26 13.11 1.65
CA ARG A 168 18.48 11.67 1.60
C ARG A 168 18.37 11.15 3.03
N SER A 169 17.20 10.63 3.40
CA SER A 169 17.03 9.88 4.64
C SER A 169 17.99 8.69 4.67
N PRO A 170 18.75 8.49 5.75
CA PRO A 170 19.70 7.39 5.90
C PRO A 170 18.94 6.13 6.33
N VAL A 171 18.22 5.50 5.41
CA VAL A 171 17.57 4.21 5.68
C VAL A 171 18.01 3.18 4.64
N SER A 172 19.33 2.99 4.53
CA SER A 172 19.89 1.81 3.86
C SER A 172 21.31 1.53 4.35
N LEU A 173 21.46 1.36 5.66
CA LEU A 173 22.71 0.82 6.24
C LEU A 173 22.49 -0.40 7.14
N MET A 174 21.25 -0.69 7.54
CA MET A 174 20.97 -1.90 8.32
C MET A 174 20.80 -3.15 7.43
N SER A 175 20.49 -2.98 6.14
CA SER A 175 20.32 -4.10 5.20
C SER A 175 21.65 -4.71 4.75
N PHE A 176 22.73 -3.92 4.66
CA PHE A 176 24.02 -4.42 4.18
C PHE A 176 24.76 -5.25 5.23
N SER A 177 24.60 -4.94 6.52
CA SER A 177 25.27 -5.67 7.60
C SER A 177 24.78 -7.11 7.72
N VAL A 178 23.47 -7.34 7.54
CA VAL A 178 22.87 -8.68 7.60
C VAL A 178 23.22 -9.50 6.35
N LEU A 179 23.20 -8.87 5.16
CA LEU A 179 23.59 -9.51 3.90
C LEU A 179 25.09 -9.84 3.87
N ALA A 180 25.95 -8.95 4.38
CA ALA A 180 27.38 -9.19 4.50
C ALA A 180 27.71 -10.29 5.52
N LEU A 181 26.95 -10.38 6.62
CA LEU A 181 27.09 -11.48 7.60
C LEU A 181 26.66 -12.81 6.97
N CYS A 182 25.56 -12.84 6.21
CA CYS A 182 25.10 -14.04 5.50
C CYS A 182 26.09 -14.50 4.41
N LEU A 183 26.61 -13.57 3.60
CA LEU A 183 27.62 -13.87 2.57
C LEU A 183 28.94 -14.37 3.18
N ARG A 184 29.36 -13.84 4.33
CA ARG A 184 30.55 -14.34 5.04
C ARG A 184 30.36 -15.75 5.57
N ILE A 185 29.17 -16.10 6.04
CA ILE A 185 28.85 -17.46 6.49
C ILE A 185 28.82 -18.44 5.29
N LEU A 186 28.25 -18.04 4.16
CA LEU A 186 28.22 -18.83 2.92
C LEU A 186 29.61 -19.03 2.29
N HIS A 187 30.48 -18.02 2.32
CA HIS A 187 31.86 -18.16 1.83
C HIS A 187 32.74 -19.04 2.73
N TYR A 188 32.48 -19.08 4.05
CA TYR A 188 33.23 -19.95 4.96
C TYR A 188 32.92 -21.44 4.74
N THR A 189 31.76 -21.77 4.16
CA THR A 189 31.38 -23.16 3.87
C THR A 189 31.92 -23.69 2.54
N SER A 190 32.34 -22.83 1.61
CA SER A 190 32.86 -23.25 0.29
C SER A 190 34.36 -23.58 0.27
N THR A 191 35.10 -23.33 1.35
CA THR A 191 36.57 -23.52 1.39
C THR A 191 37.03 -24.78 2.14
N VAL A 192 36.14 -25.69 2.54
CA VAL A 192 36.54 -26.96 3.19
C VAL A 192 35.88 -28.16 2.52
N ILE A 193 36.14 -28.36 1.23
CA ILE A 193 36.06 -29.69 0.61
C ILE A 193 37.22 -29.84 -0.38
N MET A 194 38.31 -30.47 0.08
CA MET A 194 39.21 -31.23 -0.79
C MET A 194 39.36 -32.61 -0.14
N PRO A 195 38.82 -33.68 -0.75
CA PRO A 195 38.98 -35.04 -0.29
C PRO A 195 40.31 -35.63 -0.77
N PHE A 196 40.97 -36.37 0.13
CA PHE A 196 41.88 -37.52 -0.06
C PHE A 196 42.68 -37.68 -1.37
N SER A 197 44.01 -37.72 -1.24
CA SER A 197 44.80 -38.98 -1.27
C SER A 197 46.23 -38.72 -0.77
#